data_AF-A0A0W8DDZ1-F1
#
_entry.id   AF-A0A0W8DDZ1-F1
#
_cell.length_a   1.000
_cell.length_b   1.000
_cell.length_c   1.000
_cell.angle_alpha   90.00
_cell.angle_beta   90.00
_cell.angle_gamma   90.00
#
_symmetry.space_group_name_H-M   'P 1'
#
loop_
_entity.id
_entity.type
_entity.pdbx_description
1 polymer ?
#
loop_
_entity_poly.entity_id
_entity_poly.type
_entity_poly.pdbx_seq_one_letter_code
_entity_poly.pdbx_strand_id
1 'polypeptide(L)'
;MGRWLTIKDKRALIAKAVATMTDNLLSAPPTRPTFSPRQIATFFFSPCADEEGLPTGVYACKSCGRCRKLTPKTGYSNLVSHVRTAHPDFESAMRDATVASTGTLLPWVSQKASNRYAWLRWVIMGNLPFSFCESNETRRYTNLNPISEETLTAIMEAVTKAVEKAIGDEMSENFGLVLDGWTHGTEHYLAVYACYETSAGLQLPLLSLAPVMDEPDDQLNAEGHLTAIKRFLPFFGKSVSGCLFLVGDNCAVNKRLSDLLGVPLVGCSSHRLNLAVRDFLEPSEDDLEGVQQLMRKLRTLKQAAKLRYVENLTV
;
A
#
# COMPACT_ATOMS: atom_id res chain seq x y z
N MET A 1 12.94 -25.48 0.56
CA MET A 1 12.10 -25.43 1.77
C MET A 1 11.62 -23.98 1.92
N GLY A 2 10.55 -23.61 1.23
CA GLY A 2 10.04 -22.24 1.21
C GLY A 2 9.16 -21.98 2.43
N ARG A 3 9.41 -20.89 3.16
CA ARG A 3 8.52 -20.44 4.24
C ARG A 3 7.19 -20.00 3.64
N TRP A 4 6.12 -20.62 4.11
CA TRP A 4 4.74 -20.29 3.76
C TRP A 4 4.36 -18.93 4.35
N LEU A 5 3.58 -18.16 3.59
CA LEU A 5 3.02 -16.90 4.06
C LEU A 5 1.75 -17.19 4.87
N THR A 6 1.86 -17.12 6.20
CA THR A 6 0.74 -17.12 7.14
C THR A 6 -0.10 -15.83 6.99
N ILE A 7 -1.27 -15.75 7.65
CA ILE A 7 -2.07 -14.50 7.72
C ILE A 7 -1.24 -13.31 8.26
N LYS A 8 -0.27 -13.57 9.15
CA LYS A 8 0.68 -12.54 9.61
C LYS A 8 1.63 -12.11 8.49
N ASP A 9 2.04 -13.04 7.64
CA ASP A 9 2.91 -12.74 6.50
C ASP A 9 2.15 -12.04 5.36
N LYS A 10 0.85 -12.31 5.18
CA LYS A 10 -0.03 -11.55 4.27
C LYS A 10 -0.19 -10.09 4.75
N ARG A 11 -0.32 -9.86 6.06
CA ARG A 11 -0.30 -8.51 6.66
C ARG A 11 1.06 -7.82 6.52
N ALA A 12 2.16 -8.58 6.67
CA ALA A 12 3.52 -8.06 6.47
C ALA A 12 3.79 -7.71 5.00
N LEU A 13 3.21 -8.45 4.04
CA LEU A 13 3.29 -8.13 2.61
C LEU A 13 2.48 -6.88 2.25
N ILE A 14 1.29 -6.70 2.84
CA ILE A 14 0.53 -5.44 2.71
C ILE A 14 1.34 -4.28 3.31
N ALA A 15 1.92 -4.45 4.49
CA ALA A 15 2.78 -3.44 5.11
C ALA A 15 4.07 -3.16 4.30
N LYS A 16 4.63 -4.19 3.65
CA LYS A 16 5.83 -4.08 2.80
C LYS A 16 5.49 -3.39 1.47
N ALA A 17 4.35 -3.70 0.85
CA ALA A 17 3.85 -2.99 -0.33
C ALA A 17 3.61 -1.50 -0.04
N VAL A 18 3.04 -1.18 1.13
CA VAL A 18 2.88 0.20 1.61
C VAL A 18 4.22 0.89 1.92
N ALA A 19 5.25 0.15 2.36
CA ALA A 19 6.60 0.67 2.53
C ALA A 19 7.34 0.89 1.21
N THR A 20 7.10 0.06 0.18
CA THR A 20 7.63 0.30 -1.18
C THR A 20 6.94 1.48 -1.87
N MET A 21 5.67 1.78 -1.53
CA MET A 21 4.95 2.98 -1.98
C MET A 21 5.63 4.29 -1.57
N THR A 22 6.42 4.30 -0.48
CA THR A 22 7.18 5.51 -0.08
C THR A 22 8.39 5.80 -0.97
N ASP A 23 8.92 4.82 -1.70
CA ASP A 23 10.09 5.00 -2.57
C ASP A 23 9.72 5.29 -4.04
N ASN A 24 8.56 4.81 -4.52
CA ASN A 24 8.19 4.88 -5.95
C ASN A 24 7.19 6.00 -6.32
N LEU A 25 6.71 6.82 -5.37
CA LEU A 25 5.77 7.93 -5.67
C LEU A 25 6.44 9.22 -6.20
N LEU A 26 7.71 9.15 -6.63
CA LEU A 26 8.46 10.29 -7.18
C LEU A 26 8.91 10.02 -8.62
N SER A 27 7.98 9.79 -9.54
CA SER A 27 8.30 9.87 -10.98
C SER A 27 7.12 10.37 -11.80
N ALA A 28 6.96 11.69 -11.81
CA ALA A 28 6.44 12.41 -12.97
C ALA A 28 7.64 12.98 -13.73
N PRO A 29 7.64 13.03 -15.08
CA PRO A 29 8.69 13.72 -15.81
C PRO A 29 8.63 15.20 -15.42
N PRO A 30 9.72 15.80 -14.91
CA PRO A 30 9.68 17.18 -14.50
C PRO A 30 9.58 18.06 -15.74
N THR A 31 8.44 18.72 -15.93
CA THR A 31 8.49 20.09 -16.44
C THR A 31 9.40 20.85 -15.49
N ARG A 32 10.63 21.18 -15.94
CA ARG A 32 11.66 21.82 -15.10
C ARG A 32 11.03 22.95 -14.29
N PRO A 33 10.80 22.79 -12.97
CA PRO A 33 10.26 23.87 -12.17
C PRO A 33 11.43 24.81 -11.93
N THR A 34 11.37 26.01 -12.48
CA THR A 34 12.24 27.10 -12.05
C THR A 34 11.93 27.36 -10.58
N PHE A 35 12.94 27.17 -9.70
CA PHE A 35 12.77 27.43 -8.28
C PHE A 35 12.26 28.84 -8.06
N SER A 36 11.20 28.99 -7.27
CA SER A 36 10.65 30.30 -6.97
C SER A 36 11.67 31.13 -6.17
N PRO A 37 11.63 32.47 -6.27
CA PRO A 37 12.50 33.35 -5.50
C PRO A 37 12.50 33.08 -3.98
N ARG A 38 11.35 32.67 -3.44
CA ARG A 38 11.20 32.30 -2.03
C ARG A 38 11.93 31.00 -1.69
N GLN A 39 11.83 29.97 -2.53
CA GLN A 39 12.50 28.68 -2.31
C GLN A 39 14.03 28.84 -2.30
N ILE A 40 14.56 29.59 -3.26
CA ILE A 40 16.00 29.87 -3.35
C ILE A 40 16.48 30.60 -2.08
N ALA A 41 15.72 31.61 -1.63
CA ALA A 41 16.06 32.36 -0.43
C ALA A 41 16.02 31.50 0.85
N THR A 42 14.97 30.70 1.06
CA THR A 42 14.84 29.86 2.26
C THR A 42 15.92 28.77 2.33
N PHE A 43 16.32 28.22 1.19
CA PHE A 43 17.37 27.22 1.13
C PHE A 43 18.73 27.81 1.50
N PHE A 44 19.15 28.88 0.83
CA PHE A 44 20.50 29.43 0.98
C PHE A 44 20.68 30.40 2.14
N PHE A 45 19.62 30.90 2.77
CA PHE A 45 19.76 31.95 3.79
C PHE A 45 19.15 31.60 5.14
N SER A 46 19.81 32.08 6.19
CA SER A 46 19.30 32.11 7.58
C SER A 46 19.17 33.56 8.05
N PRO A 47 18.14 33.91 8.83
CA PRO A 47 18.06 35.23 9.43
C PRO A 47 19.19 35.43 10.44
N CYS A 48 19.81 36.61 10.41
CA CYS A 48 20.76 37.03 11.44
C CYS A 48 19.98 37.62 12.62
N ALA A 49 20.24 37.09 13.81
CA ALA A 49 19.81 37.67 15.07
C ALA A 49 20.80 38.76 15.52
N ASP A 50 20.31 39.79 16.21
CA ASP A 50 21.15 40.70 17.01
C ASP A 50 21.56 40.02 18.34
N GLU A 51 22.29 40.75 19.18
CA GLU A 51 22.79 40.23 20.48
C GLU A 51 21.64 39.83 21.43
N GLU A 52 20.43 40.33 21.20
CA GLU A 52 19.21 39.98 21.92
C GLU A 52 18.36 38.88 21.26
N GLY A 53 18.79 38.32 20.12
CA GLY A 53 18.08 37.22 19.45
C GLY A 53 16.93 37.65 18.54
N LEU A 54 16.77 38.95 18.25
CA LEU A 54 15.69 39.50 17.44
C LEU A 54 16.06 39.53 15.94
N PRO A 55 15.08 39.36 15.02
CA PRO A 55 15.37 39.35 13.58
C PRO A 55 15.75 40.74 13.05
N THR A 56 17.01 40.90 12.63
CA THR A 56 17.57 42.20 12.18
C THR A 56 17.19 42.61 10.74
N GLY A 57 16.42 41.80 10.03
CA GLY A 57 16.15 41.97 8.60
C GLY A 57 17.37 41.71 7.69
N VAL A 58 18.49 41.25 8.27
CA VAL A 58 19.69 40.78 7.59
C VAL A 58 19.66 39.25 7.52
N TYR A 59 20.04 38.70 6.38
CA TYR A 59 20.08 37.27 6.12
C TYR A 59 21.50 36.86 5.70
N ALA A 60 22.07 35.85 6.35
CA ALA A 60 23.37 35.29 6.00
C ALA A 60 23.21 34.13 5.03
N CYS A 61 23.98 34.13 3.94
CA CYS A 61 24.07 32.98 3.06
C CYS A 61 24.79 31.82 3.80
N LYS A 62 24.14 30.68 3.93
CA LYS A 62 24.66 29.48 4.61
C LYS A 62 25.90 28.91 3.90
N SER A 63 26.02 29.11 2.58
CA SER A 63 27.10 28.55 1.77
C SER A 63 28.36 29.42 1.74
N CYS A 64 28.23 30.75 1.81
CA CYS A 64 29.39 31.65 1.73
C CYS A 64 29.48 32.70 2.83
N GLY A 65 28.58 32.66 3.82
CA GLY A 65 28.58 33.56 4.98
C GLY A 65 28.20 35.02 4.68
N ARG A 66 27.95 35.41 3.43
CA ARG A 66 27.68 36.82 3.08
C ARG A 66 26.29 37.24 3.56
N CYS A 67 26.25 38.35 4.29
CA CYS A 67 25.03 38.97 4.78
C CYS A 67 24.36 39.85 3.72
N ARG A 68 23.04 39.75 3.59
CA ARG A 68 22.19 40.51 2.67
C ARG A 68 20.96 41.02 3.40
N LYS A 69 20.63 42.32 3.23
CA LYS A 69 19.41 42.91 3.78
C LYS A 69 18.21 42.65 2.87
N LEU A 70 17.06 42.33 3.45
CA LEU A 70 15.81 42.28 2.70
C LEU A 70 15.30 43.72 2.54
N THR A 71 15.29 44.23 1.31
CA THR A 71 14.74 45.57 1.03
C THR A 71 13.20 45.51 1.05
N PRO A 72 12.51 46.39 1.80
CA PRO A 72 11.06 46.30 2.02
C PRO A 72 10.19 46.33 0.76
N LYS A 73 10.72 46.77 -0.40
CA LYS A 73 9.95 46.97 -1.64
C LYS A 73 10.24 45.96 -2.77
N THR A 74 11.25 45.09 -2.64
CA THR A 74 11.73 44.25 -3.78
C THR A 74 11.56 42.74 -3.59
N GLY A 75 11.04 42.30 -2.42
CA GLY A 75 10.92 40.88 -2.09
C GLY A 75 12.28 40.14 -2.08
N TYR A 76 12.28 38.87 -2.50
CA TYR A 76 13.46 37.98 -2.49
C TYR A 76 14.49 38.23 -3.60
N SER A 77 14.25 39.20 -4.48
CA SER A 77 15.04 39.42 -5.71
C SER A 77 16.54 39.61 -5.45
N ASN A 78 16.91 40.29 -4.37
CA ASN A 78 18.31 40.53 -4.01
C ASN A 78 19.03 39.26 -3.52
N LEU A 79 18.30 38.40 -2.79
CA LEU A 79 18.83 37.11 -2.32
C LEU A 79 19.02 36.14 -3.49
N VAL A 80 18.05 36.10 -4.41
CA VAL A 80 18.13 35.28 -5.62
C VAL A 80 19.24 35.75 -6.54
N SER A 81 19.41 37.06 -6.72
CA SER A 81 20.51 37.61 -7.50
C SER A 81 21.87 37.21 -6.93
N HIS A 82 22.02 37.22 -5.61
CA HIS A 82 23.23 36.71 -4.96
C HIS A 82 23.45 35.22 -5.25
N VAL A 83 22.42 34.38 -5.12
CA VAL A 83 22.57 32.94 -5.35
C VAL A 83 22.94 32.65 -6.79
N ARG A 84 22.26 33.27 -7.77
CA ARG A 84 22.56 33.06 -9.19
C ARG A 84 23.98 33.49 -9.59
N THR A 85 24.55 34.47 -8.91
CA THR A 85 25.89 35.00 -9.21
C THR A 85 27.00 34.30 -8.45
N ALA A 86 26.79 33.97 -7.17
CA ALA A 86 27.80 33.39 -6.29
C ALA A 86 27.76 31.86 -6.23
N HIS A 87 26.63 31.25 -6.62
CA HIS A 87 26.39 29.80 -6.59
C HIS A 87 25.77 29.36 -7.93
N PRO A 88 26.52 29.33 -9.05
CA PRO A 88 25.98 29.01 -10.38
C PRO A 88 25.38 27.60 -10.48
N ASP A 89 25.84 26.70 -9.61
CA ASP A 89 25.40 25.32 -9.44
C ASP A 89 24.26 25.16 -8.41
N PHE A 90 23.68 26.26 -7.93
CA PHE A 90 22.66 26.26 -6.87
C PHE A 90 21.50 25.30 -7.16
N GLU A 91 21.12 25.15 -8.43
CA GLU A 91 20.07 24.23 -8.80
C GLU A 91 20.44 22.76 -8.58
N SER A 92 21.69 22.38 -8.84
CA SER A 92 22.19 21.04 -8.55
C SER A 92 22.27 20.84 -7.04
N ALA A 93 22.87 21.78 -6.31
CA ALA A 93 22.97 21.69 -4.85
C ALA A 93 21.60 21.57 -4.16
N MET A 94 20.58 22.29 -4.66
CA MET A 94 19.19 22.15 -4.19
C MET A 94 18.57 20.79 -4.55
N ARG A 95 18.90 20.22 -5.72
CA ARG A 95 18.46 18.87 -6.12
C ARG A 95 19.19 17.77 -5.34
N ASP A 96 20.49 17.88 -5.11
CA ASP A 96 21.32 16.87 -4.44
C ASP A 96 21.02 16.79 -2.95
N ALA A 97 20.76 17.94 -2.30
CA ALA A 97 20.25 17.98 -0.93
C ALA A 97 18.87 17.32 -0.77
N THR A 98 18.11 17.20 -1.86
CA THR A 98 16.81 16.51 -1.92
C THR A 98 16.97 14.98 -1.92
N VAL A 99 18.11 14.46 -2.40
CA VAL A 99 18.40 13.02 -2.48
C VAL A 99 19.12 12.51 -1.22
N ALA A 100 20.06 13.28 -0.66
CA ALA A 100 20.86 12.87 0.49
C ALA A 100 20.11 12.91 1.84
N SER A 101 18.95 13.58 1.91
CA SER A 101 18.17 13.71 3.15
C SER A 101 17.10 12.61 3.24
N THR A 102 17.53 11.38 3.50
CA THR A 102 16.65 10.31 3.96
C THR A 102 16.07 10.71 5.32
N GLY A 103 14.90 11.35 5.33
CA GLY A 103 14.20 11.66 6.56
C GLY A 103 13.07 12.67 6.46
N THR A 104 13.09 13.62 5.51
CA THR A 104 12.00 14.62 5.48
C THR A 104 11.85 15.35 4.14
N LEU A 105 10.92 14.86 3.30
CA LEU A 105 10.44 15.54 2.08
C LEU A 105 9.68 16.88 2.35
N LEU A 106 9.62 17.35 3.60
CA LEU A 106 8.77 18.47 4.04
C LEU A 106 8.97 19.81 3.31
N PRO A 107 10.17 20.21 2.81
CA PRO A 107 10.30 21.50 2.14
C PRO A 107 9.59 21.59 0.78
N TRP A 108 9.26 20.44 0.17
CA TRP A 108 8.75 20.35 -1.21
C TRP A 108 7.33 19.77 -1.31
N VAL A 109 6.86 19.11 -0.25
CA VAL A 109 5.49 18.61 -0.16
C VAL A 109 4.60 19.72 0.38
N SER A 110 3.58 20.12 -0.39
CA SER A 110 2.62 21.11 0.09
C SER A 110 2.00 20.65 1.42
N GLN A 111 1.73 21.58 2.35
CA GLN A 111 1.08 21.25 3.62
C GLN A 111 -0.22 20.45 3.40
N LYS A 112 -0.95 20.76 2.31
CA LYS A 112 -2.14 20.04 1.89
C LYS A 112 -1.86 18.58 1.54
N ALA A 113 -0.80 18.31 0.76
CA ALA A 113 -0.39 16.95 0.41
C ALA A 113 0.09 16.17 1.64
N SER A 114 0.89 16.80 2.52
CA SER A 114 1.34 16.20 3.77
C SER A 114 0.17 15.82 4.67
N ASN A 115 -0.84 16.69 4.77
CA ASN A 115 -2.04 16.43 5.57
C ASN A 115 -2.84 15.23 5.02
N ARG A 116 -3.03 15.17 3.70
CA ARG A 116 -3.72 14.06 3.04
C ARG A 116 -3.00 12.73 3.23
N TYR A 117 -1.68 12.72 3.04
CA TYR A 117 -0.85 11.55 3.28
C TYR A 117 -0.94 11.06 4.73
N ALA A 118 -0.87 11.98 5.70
CA ALA A 118 -0.97 11.63 7.11
C ALA A 118 -2.34 10.99 7.46
N TRP A 119 -3.44 11.55 6.94
CA TRP A 119 -4.77 10.96 7.11
C TRP A 119 -4.88 9.58 6.49
N LEU A 120 -4.46 9.41 5.23
CA LEU A 120 -4.43 8.10 4.56
C LEU A 120 -3.64 7.08 5.36
N ARG A 121 -2.39 7.42 5.71
CA ARG A 121 -1.50 6.53 6.46
C ARG A 121 -2.13 6.11 7.78
N TRP A 122 -2.74 7.05 8.51
CA TRP A 122 -3.36 6.73 9.79
C TRP A 122 -4.53 5.76 9.62
N VAL A 123 -5.44 6.05 8.70
CA VAL A 123 -6.62 5.22 8.47
C VAL A 123 -6.25 3.83 7.96
N ILE A 124 -5.34 3.75 6.98
CA ILE A 124 -4.91 2.46 6.39
C ILE A 124 -4.16 1.62 7.43
N MET A 125 -3.12 2.19 8.06
CA MET A 125 -2.29 1.43 9.00
C MET A 125 -3.02 1.11 10.31
N GLY A 126 -3.98 1.95 10.69
CA GLY A 126 -4.87 1.73 11.83
C GLY A 126 -6.05 0.82 11.52
N ASN A 127 -6.29 0.47 10.25
CA ASN A 127 -7.48 -0.25 9.81
C ASN A 127 -8.78 0.37 10.36
N LEU A 128 -8.90 1.68 10.20
CA LEU A 128 -9.99 2.50 10.73
C LEU A 128 -11.04 2.78 9.64
N PRO A 129 -12.32 3.01 9.99
CA PRO A 129 -13.31 3.45 9.02
C PRO A 129 -12.99 4.84 8.47
N PHE A 130 -13.42 5.18 7.25
CA PHE A 130 -13.17 6.52 6.69
C PHE A 130 -13.86 7.63 7.49
N SER A 131 -15.03 7.36 8.07
CA SER A 131 -15.71 8.25 9.02
C SER A 131 -14.87 8.64 10.24
N PHE A 132 -13.78 7.93 10.53
CA PHE A 132 -12.87 8.24 11.63
C PHE A 132 -12.33 9.68 11.55
N CYS A 133 -12.05 10.22 10.36
CA CYS A 133 -11.54 11.59 10.22
C CYS A 133 -12.57 12.67 10.63
N GLU A 134 -13.84 12.28 10.78
CA GLU A 134 -14.92 13.18 11.18
C GLU A 134 -15.31 13.10 12.66
N SER A 135 -14.85 12.08 13.38
CA SER A 135 -15.12 11.92 14.81
C SER A 135 -14.68 13.16 15.60
N ASN A 136 -15.56 13.63 16.48
CA ASN A 136 -15.31 14.78 17.35
C ASN A 136 -14.09 14.56 18.25
N GLU A 137 -13.95 13.35 18.80
CA GLU A 137 -12.82 12.94 19.64
C GLU A 137 -11.53 12.95 18.83
N THR A 138 -11.56 12.39 17.62
CA THR A 138 -10.39 12.36 16.74
C THR A 138 -9.93 13.76 16.38
N ARG A 139 -10.86 14.64 16.00
CA ARG A 139 -10.59 16.05 15.69
C ARG A 139 -10.05 16.83 16.89
N ARG A 140 -10.47 16.47 18.10
CA ARG A 140 -9.99 17.09 19.35
C ARG A 140 -8.53 16.76 19.66
N TYR A 141 -8.06 15.56 19.31
CA TYR A 141 -6.74 15.08 19.72
C TYR A 141 -5.70 15.04 18.58
N THR A 142 -6.10 15.34 17.34
CA THR A 142 -5.18 15.40 16.20
C THR A 142 -4.68 16.82 15.91
N ASN A 143 -3.46 16.92 15.40
CA ASN A 143 -2.91 18.16 14.82
C ASN A 143 -3.08 18.23 13.29
N LEU A 144 -3.75 17.25 12.69
CA LEU A 144 -4.04 17.25 11.25
C LEU A 144 -5.21 18.21 10.96
N ASN A 145 -5.11 18.94 9.86
CA ASN A 145 -6.23 19.75 9.38
C ASN A 145 -7.42 18.83 9.08
N PRO A 146 -8.63 19.18 9.57
CA PRO A 146 -9.82 18.37 9.35
C PRO A 146 -10.07 18.11 7.86
N ILE A 147 -10.51 16.89 7.56
CA ILE A 147 -11.03 16.50 6.24
C ILE A 147 -12.40 15.82 6.43
N SER A 148 -13.18 15.76 5.35
CA SER A 148 -14.41 14.98 5.34
C SER A 148 -14.17 13.54 4.91
N GLU A 149 -15.08 12.64 5.25
CA GLU A 149 -15.07 11.25 4.80
C GLU A 149 -15.08 11.17 3.26
N GLU A 150 -15.88 12.01 2.60
CA GLU A 150 -15.95 12.05 1.13
C GLU A 150 -14.62 12.49 0.53
N THR A 151 -13.96 13.48 1.16
CA THR A 151 -12.65 13.95 0.71
C THR A 151 -11.59 12.86 0.86
N LEU A 152 -11.59 12.13 1.99
CA LEU A 152 -10.67 11.03 2.23
C LEU A 152 -10.90 9.89 1.23
N THR A 153 -12.16 9.56 0.97
CA THR A 153 -12.57 8.54 0.00
C THR A 153 -12.08 8.89 -1.41
N ALA A 154 -12.34 10.12 -1.88
CA ALA A 154 -11.87 10.57 -3.20
C ALA A 154 -10.34 10.56 -3.32
N ILE A 155 -9.62 10.85 -2.22
CA ILE A 155 -8.16 10.73 -2.18
C ILE A 155 -7.75 9.25 -2.29
N MET A 156 -8.40 8.35 -1.55
CA MET A 156 -8.11 6.91 -1.62
C MET A 156 -8.28 6.39 -3.04
N GLU A 157 -9.39 6.73 -3.72
CA GLU A 157 -9.62 6.35 -5.12
C GLU A 157 -8.52 6.84 -6.06
N ALA A 158 -8.06 8.08 -5.86
CA ALA A 158 -6.96 8.63 -6.65
C ALA A 158 -5.63 7.91 -6.38
N VAL A 159 -5.37 7.51 -5.13
CA VAL A 159 -4.19 6.70 -4.78
C VAL A 159 -4.31 5.30 -5.39
N THR A 160 -5.48 4.66 -5.32
CA THR A 160 -5.72 3.36 -5.95
C THR A 160 -5.39 3.41 -7.44
N LYS A 161 -5.89 4.38 -8.19
CA LYS A 161 -5.57 4.56 -9.62
C LYS A 161 -4.08 4.75 -9.87
N ALA A 162 -3.39 5.50 -9.01
CA ALA A 162 -1.95 5.69 -9.12
C ALA A 162 -1.17 4.39 -8.87
N VAL A 163 -1.62 3.58 -7.90
CA VAL A 163 -1.05 2.27 -7.58
C VAL A 163 -1.31 1.26 -8.70
N GLU A 164 -2.53 1.20 -9.23
CA GLU A 164 -2.90 0.37 -10.38
C GLU A 164 -2.00 0.67 -11.57
N LYS A 165 -1.82 1.97 -11.89
CA LYS A 165 -0.91 2.40 -12.96
C LYS A 165 0.54 2.00 -12.67
N ALA A 166 1.03 2.22 -11.44
CA ALA A 166 2.41 1.89 -11.09
C ALA A 166 2.70 0.37 -11.19
N ILE A 167 1.77 -0.46 -10.72
CA ILE A 167 1.84 -1.92 -10.89
C ILE A 167 1.81 -2.26 -12.39
N GLY A 168 0.90 -1.64 -13.16
CA GLY A 168 0.77 -1.87 -14.60
C GLY A 168 2.02 -1.50 -15.40
N ASP A 169 2.68 -0.40 -15.04
CA ASP A 169 3.92 0.09 -15.67
C ASP A 169 5.12 -0.82 -15.34
N GLU A 170 5.17 -1.42 -14.14
CA GLU A 170 6.22 -2.37 -13.72
C GLU A 170 5.99 -3.79 -14.28
N MET A 171 4.74 -4.22 -14.31
CA MET A 171 4.33 -5.56 -14.68
C MET A 171 4.61 -5.81 -16.17
N SER A 172 5.23 -6.95 -16.49
CA SER A 172 5.47 -7.37 -17.86
C SER A 172 4.19 -7.69 -18.61
N GLU A 173 4.24 -7.66 -19.96
CA GLU A 173 3.13 -8.10 -20.81
C GLU A 173 2.80 -9.59 -20.62
N ASN A 174 3.80 -10.37 -20.21
CA ASN A 174 3.67 -11.79 -19.89
C ASN A 174 3.70 -11.97 -18.37
N PHE A 175 2.67 -12.58 -17.79
CA PHE A 175 2.52 -12.74 -16.35
C PHE A 175 1.72 -13.98 -15.99
N GLY A 176 1.82 -14.44 -14.75
CA GLY A 176 0.91 -15.43 -14.17
C GLY A 176 -0.13 -14.79 -13.26
N LEU A 177 -1.19 -15.52 -12.97
CA LEU A 177 -2.18 -15.15 -11.94
C LEU A 177 -2.19 -16.19 -10.82
N VAL A 178 -2.16 -15.73 -9.57
CA VAL A 178 -2.32 -16.57 -8.39
C VAL A 178 -3.70 -16.32 -7.79
N LEU A 179 -4.47 -17.39 -7.64
CA LEU A 179 -5.84 -17.39 -7.15
C LEU A 179 -5.88 -17.97 -5.74
N ASP A 180 -6.46 -17.24 -4.80
CA ASP A 180 -6.72 -17.70 -3.43
C ASP A 180 -8.18 -17.45 -3.09
N GLY A 181 -8.95 -18.53 -3.01
CA GLY A 181 -10.38 -18.50 -2.70
C GLY A 181 -10.65 -19.01 -1.30
N TRP A 182 -11.50 -18.32 -0.54
CA TRP A 182 -11.97 -18.80 0.77
C TRP A 182 -13.40 -18.37 1.04
N THR A 183 -14.09 -19.09 1.91
CA THR A 183 -15.45 -18.76 2.33
C THR A 183 -15.44 -18.23 3.76
N HIS A 184 -16.15 -17.14 4.01
CA HIS A 184 -16.38 -16.61 5.35
C HIS A 184 -17.87 -16.34 5.54
N GLY A 185 -18.50 -17.09 6.45
CA GLY A 185 -19.95 -17.04 6.63
C GLY A 185 -20.66 -17.55 5.37
N THR A 186 -21.49 -16.70 4.78
CA THR A 186 -22.24 -16.97 3.54
C THR A 186 -21.53 -16.47 2.28
N GLU A 187 -20.39 -15.80 2.41
CA GLU A 187 -19.72 -15.13 1.29
C GLU A 187 -18.47 -15.89 0.87
N HIS A 188 -18.30 -16.07 -0.43
CA HIS A 188 -17.07 -16.56 -1.03
C HIS A 188 -16.21 -15.39 -1.50
N TYR A 189 -14.95 -15.37 -1.09
CA TYR A 189 -13.98 -14.34 -1.45
C TYR A 189 -12.97 -14.93 -2.42
N LEU A 190 -12.60 -14.14 -3.43
CA LEU A 190 -11.50 -14.45 -4.34
C LEU A 190 -10.46 -13.33 -4.26
N ALA A 191 -9.23 -13.70 -3.92
CA ALA A 191 -8.06 -12.86 -4.10
C ALA A 191 -7.31 -13.28 -5.37
N VAL A 192 -6.93 -12.29 -6.18
CA VAL A 192 -6.12 -12.48 -7.38
C VAL A 192 -4.85 -11.65 -7.27
N TYR A 193 -3.70 -12.32 -7.39
CA TYR A 193 -2.39 -11.69 -7.43
C TYR A 193 -1.78 -11.84 -8.83
N ALA A 194 -1.03 -10.84 -9.27
CA ALA A 194 -0.12 -11.01 -10.40
C ALA A 194 1.13 -11.78 -9.96
N CYS A 195 1.76 -12.46 -10.91
CA CYS A 195 3.02 -13.19 -10.71
C CYS A 195 3.96 -12.90 -11.88
N TYR A 196 5.01 -12.13 -11.63
CA TYR A 196 6.00 -11.76 -12.64
C TYR A 196 7.36 -11.54 -11.97
N GLU A 197 8.42 -11.55 -12.77
CA GLU A 197 9.79 -11.35 -12.28
C GLU A 197 10.31 -9.98 -12.72
N THR A 198 10.96 -9.28 -11.80
CA THR A 198 11.70 -8.04 -12.08
C THR A 198 13.18 -8.22 -11.70
N SER A 199 14.00 -7.19 -11.91
CA SER A 199 15.37 -7.18 -11.40
C SER A 199 15.47 -7.31 -9.87
N ALA A 200 14.38 -7.02 -9.15
CA ALA A 200 14.29 -7.21 -7.70
C ALA A 200 13.80 -8.62 -7.30
N GLY A 201 13.56 -9.51 -8.27
CA GLY A 201 13.05 -10.86 -8.08
C GLY A 201 11.54 -10.97 -8.31
N LEU A 202 10.95 -12.05 -7.80
CA LEU A 202 9.53 -12.37 -7.94
C LEU A 202 8.64 -11.31 -7.27
N GLN A 203 7.72 -10.74 -8.05
CA GLN A 203 6.69 -9.82 -7.60
C GLN A 203 5.33 -10.52 -7.53
N LEU A 204 4.60 -10.25 -6.45
CA LEU A 204 3.26 -10.79 -6.18
C LEU A 204 2.28 -9.72 -5.68
N PRO A 205 2.03 -8.64 -6.46
CA PRO A 205 1.07 -7.62 -6.02
C PRO A 205 -0.37 -8.15 -6.08
N LEU A 206 -1.18 -7.75 -5.10
CA LEU A 206 -2.62 -8.03 -5.08
C LEU A 206 -3.30 -7.14 -6.13
N LEU A 207 -4.03 -7.75 -7.07
CA LEU A 207 -4.77 -7.03 -8.11
C LEU A 207 -6.23 -6.84 -7.73
N SER A 208 -6.83 -7.86 -7.11
CA SER A 208 -8.23 -7.85 -6.73
C SER A 208 -8.46 -8.69 -5.49
N LEU A 209 -9.34 -8.18 -4.63
CA LEU A 209 -9.91 -8.88 -3.49
C LEU A 209 -11.39 -8.49 -3.47
N ALA A 210 -12.26 -9.42 -3.83
CA ALA A 210 -13.69 -9.16 -3.84
C ALA A 210 -14.47 -10.38 -3.35
N PRO A 211 -15.62 -10.16 -2.70
CA PRO A 211 -16.62 -11.21 -2.64
C PRO A 211 -17.04 -11.54 -4.09
N VAL A 212 -17.11 -12.83 -4.41
CA VAL A 212 -17.70 -13.27 -5.66
C VAL A 212 -19.21 -13.13 -5.47
N MET A 213 -19.83 -12.22 -6.22
CA MET A 213 -21.25 -11.95 -6.09
C MET A 213 -22.03 -13.21 -6.48
N ASP A 214 -22.95 -13.62 -5.61
CA ASP A 214 -23.91 -14.70 -5.86
C ASP A 214 -25.14 -14.06 -6.53
N GLU A 215 -24.96 -13.40 -7.69
CA GLU A 215 -26.11 -12.95 -8.47
C GLU A 215 -26.88 -14.18 -8.96
N PRO A 216 -28.21 -14.11 -9.17
CA PRO A 216 -29.00 -15.26 -9.60
C PRO A 216 -28.46 -15.98 -10.85
N ASP A 217 -27.67 -15.26 -11.67
CA ASP A 217 -26.98 -15.75 -12.86
C ASP A 217 -25.44 -15.89 -12.70
N ASP A 218 -24.82 -15.41 -11.62
CA ASP A 218 -23.39 -15.58 -11.31
C ASP A 218 -23.18 -16.86 -10.48
N GLN A 219 -22.97 -17.99 -11.16
CA GLN A 219 -22.96 -19.31 -10.50
C GLN A 219 -21.65 -19.66 -9.76
N LEU A 220 -20.90 -18.69 -9.23
CA LEU A 220 -19.55 -18.92 -8.66
C LEU A 220 -18.66 -19.77 -9.60
N ASN A 221 -18.89 -19.64 -10.90
CA ASN A 221 -18.33 -20.52 -11.92
C ASN A 221 -17.10 -19.86 -12.55
N ALA A 222 -16.37 -20.66 -13.33
CA ALA A 222 -15.13 -20.21 -13.96
C ALA A 222 -15.36 -19.05 -14.93
N GLU A 223 -16.52 -19.00 -15.60
CA GLU A 223 -16.92 -17.95 -16.52
C GLU A 223 -17.13 -16.61 -15.81
N GLY A 224 -17.75 -16.61 -14.63
CA GLY A 224 -17.88 -15.43 -13.76
C GLY A 224 -16.51 -14.93 -13.28
N HIS A 225 -15.64 -15.84 -12.81
CA HIS A 225 -14.26 -15.50 -12.43
C HIS A 225 -13.48 -14.88 -13.59
N LEU A 226 -13.59 -15.45 -14.80
CA LEU A 226 -12.96 -14.89 -16.00
C LEU A 226 -13.48 -13.50 -16.33
N THR A 227 -14.78 -13.27 -16.20
CA THR A 227 -15.42 -11.97 -16.43
C THR A 227 -14.90 -10.93 -15.44
N ALA A 228 -14.80 -11.27 -14.16
CA ALA A 228 -14.21 -10.41 -13.14
C ALA A 228 -12.74 -10.07 -13.46
N ILE A 229 -11.93 -11.06 -13.83
CA ILE A 229 -10.53 -10.87 -14.24
C ILE A 229 -10.42 -9.93 -15.44
N LYS A 230 -11.23 -10.14 -16.48
CA LYS A 230 -11.27 -9.27 -17.67
C LYS A 230 -11.68 -7.83 -17.32
N ARG A 231 -12.47 -7.63 -16.27
CA ARG A 231 -12.95 -6.32 -15.83
C ARG A 231 -11.88 -5.51 -15.12
N PHE A 232 -11.07 -6.12 -14.24
CA PHE A 232 -10.08 -5.36 -13.46
C PHE A 232 -8.69 -5.28 -14.11
N LEU A 233 -8.28 -6.25 -14.94
CA LEU A 233 -6.96 -6.21 -15.60
C LEU A 233 -6.70 -4.91 -16.40
N PRO A 234 -7.69 -4.32 -17.09
CA PRO A 234 -7.51 -3.05 -17.78
C PRO A 234 -7.11 -1.88 -16.87
N PHE A 235 -7.40 -1.91 -15.57
CA PHE A 235 -6.93 -0.88 -14.63
C PHE A 235 -5.40 -0.83 -14.54
N PHE A 236 -4.75 -1.98 -14.79
CA PHE A 236 -3.29 -2.14 -14.84
C PHE A 236 -2.74 -2.05 -16.26
N GLY A 237 -3.57 -1.68 -17.25
CA GLY A 237 -3.18 -1.71 -18.67
C GLY A 237 -2.92 -3.12 -19.22
N LYS A 238 -3.38 -4.17 -18.52
CA LYS A 238 -3.17 -5.56 -18.91
C LYS A 238 -4.45 -6.21 -19.43
N SER A 239 -4.30 -7.37 -20.07
CA SER A 239 -5.41 -8.20 -20.52
C SER A 239 -5.12 -9.67 -20.27
N VAL A 240 -6.16 -10.51 -20.30
CA VAL A 240 -6.02 -11.97 -20.13
C VAL A 240 -5.11 -12.63 -21.16
N SER A 241 -4.86 -12.00 -22.32
CA SER A 241 -3.93 -12.52 -23.33
C SER A 241 -2.48 -12.60 -22.86
N GLY A 242 -2.11 -11.78 -21.87
CA GLY A 242 -0.77 -11.77 -21.26
C GLY A 242 -0.59 -12.85 -20.18
N CYS A 243 -1.67 -13.53 -19.80
CA CYS A 243 -1.62 -14.58 -18.79
C CYS A 243 -0.98 -15.84 -19.37
N LEU A 244 0.13 -16.29 -18.76
CA LEU A 244 0.88 -17.48 -19.17
C LEU A 244 0.49 -18.73 -18.38
N PHE A 245 0.04 -18.57 -17.13
CA PHE A 245 -0.32 -19.67 -16.24
C PHE A 245 -1.18 -19.19 -15.08
N LEU A 246 -1.94 -20.13 -14.51
CA LEU A 246 -2.65 -19.93 -13.25
C LEU A 246 -1.94 -20.71 -12.13
N VAL A 247 -1.99 -20.18 -10.92
CA VAL A 247 -1.60 -20.88 -9.70
C VAL A 247 -2.81 -20.88 -8.77
N GLY A 248 -3.23 -22.04 -8.31
CA GLY A 248 -4.41 -22.17 -7.45
C GLY A 248 -4.60 -23.59 -6.98
N ASP A 249 -5.55 -23.81 -6.07
CA ASP A 249 -5.95 -25.16 -5.73
C ASP A 249 -6.56 -25.87 -6.95
N ASN A 250 -6.50 -27.20 -6.97
CA ASN A 250 -6.90 -28.00 -8.12
C ASN A 250 -8.43 -28.22 -8.18
N CYS A 251 -9.20 -27.23 -7.72
CA CYS A 251 -10.65 -27.28 -7.70
C CYS A 251 -11.22 -27.21 -9.13
N ALA A 252 -12.47 -27.65 -9.30
CA ALA A 252 -13.11 -27.69 -10.61
C ALA A 252 -13.19 -26.31 -11.29
N VAL A 253 -13.43 -25.26 -10.50
CA VAL A 253 -13.50 -23.87 -10.98
C VAL A 253 -12.16 -23.42 -11.56
N ASN A 254 -11.05 -23.62 -10.84
CA ASN A 254 -9.73 -23.23 -11.31
C ASN A 254 -9.27 -24.03 -12.53
N LYS A 255 -9.59 -25.34 -12.58
CA LYS A 255 -9.34 -26.18 -13.77
C LYS A 255 -10.07 -25.63 -15.00
N ARG A 256 -11.38 -25.40 -14.86
CA ARG A 256 -12.20 -24.85 -15.93
C ARG A 256 -11.75 -23.46 -16.36
N LEU A 257 -11.36 -22.60 -15.42
CA LEU A 257 -10.81 -21.27 -15.72
C LEU A 257 -9.51 -21.37 -16.52
N SER A 258 -8.65 -22.32 -16.18
CA SER A 258 -7.43 -22.64 -16.93
C SER A 258 -7.75 -23.06 -18.37
N ASP A 259 -8.75 -23.92 -18.55
CA ASP A 259 -9.21 -24.37 -19.87
C ASP A 259 -9.78 -23.22 -20.70
N LEU A 260 -10.58 -22.33 -20.08
CA LEU A 260 -11.14 -21.15 -20.73
C LEU A 260 -10.06 -20.15 -21.18
N LEU A 261 -8.98 -20.03 -20.41
CA LEU A 261 -7.83 -19.18 -20.74
C LEU A 261 -6.85 -19.87 -21.69
N GLY A 262 -6.91 -21.19 -21.84
CA GLY A 262 -5.96 -21.97 -22.63
C GLY A 262 -4.54 -22.00 -22.04
N VAL A 263 -4.41 -21.87 -20.71
CA VAL A 263 -3.13 -21.80 -20.00
C VAL A 263 -2.99 -22.97 -19.03
N PRO A 264 -1.77 -23.37 -18.61
CA PRO A 264 -1.57 -24.37 -17.58
C PRO A 264 -1.99 -23.89 -16.17
N LEU A 265 -2.53 -24.82 -15.37
CA LEU A 265 -2.79 -24.64 -13.94
C LEU A 265 -1.70 -25.32 -13.11
N VAL A 266 -0.97 -24.53 -12.33
CA VAL A 266 -0.02 -25.02 -11.34
C VAL A 266 -0.75 -25.24 -10.01
N GLY A 267 -0.90 -26.50 -9.63
CA GLY A 267 -1.63 -26.89 -8.43
C GLY A 267 -0.99 -26.39 -7.13
N CYS A 268 -1.84 -25.96 -6.20
CA CYS A 268 -1.43 -25.47 -4.89
C CYS A 268 -0.78 -26.57 -4.04
N SER A 269 0.47 -26.35 -3.63
CA SER A 269 1.23 -27.31 -2.84
C SER A 269 0.68 -27.51 -1.42
N SER A 270 0.08 -26.48 -0.80
CA SER A 270 -0.56 -26.62 0.51
C SER A 270 -1.83 -27.48 0.42
N HIS A 271 -2.59 -27.37 -0.66
CA HIS A 271 -3.73 -28.25 -0.91
C HIS A 271 -3.26 -29.70 -1.11
N ARG A 272 -2.19 -29.93 -1.86
CA ARG A 272 -1.59 -31.27 -2.02
C ARG A 272 -1.11 -31.86 -0.68
N LEU A 273 -0.49 -31.05 0.17
CA LEU A 273 -0.09 -31.46 1.51
C LEU A 273 -1.31 -31.78 2.37
N ASN A 274 -2.36 -30.96 2.32
CA ASN A 274 -3.59 -31.22 3.05
C ASN A 274 -4.24 -32.54 2.64
N LEU A 275 -4.26 -32.87 1.35
CA LEU A 275 -4.72 -34.17 0.86
C LEU A 275 -3.84 -35.31 1.42
N ALA A 276 -2.52 -35.19 1.34
CA ALA A 276 -1.61 -36.20 1.88
C ALA A 276 -1.76 -36.41 3.40
N VAL A 277 -2.01 -35.33 4.15
CA VAL A 277 -2.27 -35.41 5.60
C VAL A 277 -3.62 -36.09 5.87
N ARG A 278 -4.66 -35.80 5.08
CA ARG A 278 -5.96 -36.48 5.21
C ARG A 278 -5.82 -37.98 4.96
N ASP A 279 -5.11 -38.37 3.91
CA ASP A 279 -4.87 -39.78 3.58
C ASP A 279 -4.06 -40.48 4.69
N PHE A 280 -3.04 -39.80 5.24
CA PHE A 280 -2.26 -40.33 6.36
C PHE A 280 -3.08 -40.54 7.63
N LEU A 281 -4.09 -39.69 7.86
CA LEU A 281 -4.94 -39.71 9.04
C LEU A 281 -6.20 -40.58 8.89
N GLU A 282 -6.47 -41.11 7.70
CA GLU A 282 -7.62 -41.99 7.43
C GLU A 282 -7.74 -43.16 8.43
N PRO A 283 -6.66 -43.85 8.87
CA PRO A 283 -6.76 -44.91 9.87
C PRO A 283 -7.20 -44.43 11.27
N SER A 284 -7.14 -43.12 11.54
CA SER A 284 -7.48 -42.50 12.81
C SER A 284 -8.76 -41.65 12.72
N GLU A 285 -9.60 -41.87 11.70
CA GLU A 285 -10.81 -41.07 11.48
C GLU A 285 -11.77 -41.11 12.68
N ASP A 286 -11.92 -42.28 13.33
CA ASP A 286 -12.76 -42.43 14.53
C ASP A 286 -12.24 -41.60 15.72
N ASP A 287 -10.93 -41.59 15.95
CA ASP A 287 -10.30 -40.80 17.00
C ASP A 287 -10.46 -39.29 16.72
N LEU A 288 -10.29 -38.89 15.46
CA LEU A 288 -10.47 -37.51 15.01
C LEU A 288 -11.91 -37.04 15.14
N GLU A 289 -12.89 -37.89 14.83
CA GLU A 289 -14.30 -37.61 15.05
C GLU A 289 -14.59 -37.46 16.55
N GLY A 290 -14.02 -38.33 17.40
CA GLY A 290 -14.10 -38.20 18.87
C GLY A 290 -13.57 -36.86 19.38
N VAL A 291 -12.40 -36.44 18.89
CA VAL A 291 -11.82 -35.12 19.17
C VAL A 291 -12.72 -34.00 18.64
N GLN A 292 -13.25 -34.11 17.43
CA GLN A 292 -14.12 -33.08 16.83
C GLN A 292 -15.41 -32.92 17.64
N GLN A 293 -16.04 -34.01 18.07
CA GLN A 293 -17.21 -33.99 18.94
C GLN A 293 -16.92 -33.34 20.28
N LEU A 294 -15.77 -33.66 20.89
CA LEU A 294 -15.32 -33.01 22.12
C LEU A 294 -15.15 -31.51 21.90
N MET A 295 -14.44 -31.09 20.85
CA MET A 295 -14.21 -29.69 20.52
C MET A 295 -15.52 -28.92 20.27
N ARG A 296 -16.50 -29.54 19.59
CA ARG A 296 -17.84 -28.96 19.40
C ARG A 296 -18.56 -28.77 20.73
N LYS A 297 -18.51 -29.75 21.64
CA LYS A 297 -19.09 -29.63 23.00
C LYS A 297 -18.42 -28.52 23.81
N LEU A 298 -17.09 -28.43 23.76
CA LEU A 298 -16.30 -27.44 24.49
C LEU A 298 -16.50 -26.01 23.95
N ARG A 299 -16.80 -25.84 22.65
CA ARG A 299 -17.10 -24.53 22.03
C ARG A 299 -18.40 -23.90 22.57
N THR A 300 -19.29 -24.66 23.20
CA THR A 300 -20.53 -24.10 23.76
C THR A 300 -20.22 -23.09 24.87
N LEU A 301 -20.96 -21.97 24.93
CA LEU A 301 -20.77 -20.90 25.92
C LEU A 301 -20.65 -21.42 27.36
N LYS A 302 -21.47 -22.41 27.72
CA LYS A 302 -21.49 -23.01 29.06
C LYS A 302 -20.22 -23.81 29.38
N GLN A 303 -19.63 -24.49 28.40
CA GLN A 303 -18.42 -25.30 28.60
C GLN A 303 -17.15 -24.46 28.43
N ALA A 304 -17.13 -23.53 27.48
CA ALA A 304 -16.06 -22.55 27.34
C ALA A 304 -15.92 -21.68 28.61
N ALA A 305 -17.02 -21.27 29.23
CA ALA A 305 -17.01 -20.55 30.50
C ALA A 305 -16.39 -21.39 31.64
N LYS A 306 -16.62 -22.70 31.67
CA LYS A 306 -16.00 -23.61 32.64
C LYS A 306 -14.51 -23.79 32.37
N LEU A 307 -14.11 -23.88 31.10
CA LEU A 307 -12.69 -24.01 30.71
C LEU A 307 -11.84 -22.82 31.17
N ARG A 308 -12.39 -21.60 31.14
CA ARG A 308 -11.72 -20.38 31.62
C ARG A 308 -11.31 -20.43 33.10
N TYR A 309 -11.93 -21.29 33.91
CA TYR A 309 -11.56 -21.48 35.32
C TYR A 309 -10.45 -22.51 35.51
N VAL A 310 -10.13 -23.30 34.49
CA VAL A 310 -9.15 -24.40 34.55
C VAL A 310 -7.88 -24.07 33.77
N GLU A 311 -8.00 -23.28 32.70
CA GLU A 311 -6.85 -22.77 31.94
C GLU A 311 -6.44 -21.39 32.46
N ASN A 312 -5.23 -21.28 33.02
CA ASN A 312 -4.53 -19.99 33.28
C ASN A 312 -4.12 -19.28 31.97
N LEU A 313 -4.89 -19.44 30.90
CA LEU A 313 -4.67 -18.77 29.63
C LEU A 313 -5.62 -17.58 29.58
N THR A 314 -5.15 -16.46 30.13
CA THR A 314 -5.69 -15.14 29.83
C THR A 314 -5.60 -14.92 28.33
N VAL A 315 -6.75 -14.84 27.66
CA VAL A 315 -6.87 -14.32 26.28
C VAL A 315 -6.55 -12.84 26.27
#